data_AF-A0A3D4M3K0-F1
#
_entry.id   AF-A0A3D4M3K0-F1
#
_cell.length_a   1.000
_cell.length_b   1.000
_cell.length_c   1.000
_cell.angle_alpha   90.00
_cell.angle_beta   90.00
_cell.angle_gamma   90.00
#
_symmetry.space_group_name_H-M   'P 1'
#
loop_
_entity.id
_entity.type
_entity.pdbx_description
1 polymer ?
#
loop_
_entity_poly.entity_id
_entity_poly.type
_entity_poly.pdbx_seq_one_letter_code
_entity_poly.pdbx_strand_id
1 'polypeptide(L)'
;MRLLLLLFSLFICTGLFSQDTTDASRLRMMSYMKYSDQVKCDSQAGSTLEMRVCLNLEFQKADSILNATFVLKLIPLSDSLQTVLKQEQASWVLERRNTSKEESRGFSGNMLGIMYLQSMIEITRKRIEALKES
;
A
#
# COMPACT_ATOMS: atom_id res chain seq x y z
N MET A 1 40.53 -1.32 -3.47
CA MET A 1 39.52 -0.27 -3.17
C MET A 1 38.47 -0.08 -4.26
N ARG A 2 38.81 -0.01 -5.56
CA ARG A 2 37.82 0.14 -6.65
C ARG A 2 36.85 -1.05 -6.81
N LEU A 3 37.28 -2.27 -6.53
CA LEU A 3 36.43 -3.48 -6.62
C LEU A 3 35.40 -3.58 -5.48
N LEU A 4 35.75 -3.10 -4.27
CA LEU A 4 34.84 -3.08 -3.12
C LEU A 4 33.71 -2.04 -3.28
N LEU A 5 33.99 -0.90 -3.92
CA LEU A 5 32.98 0.12 -4.23
C LEU A 5 31.95 -0.38 -5.27
N LEU A 6 32.38 -1.19 -6.25
CA LEU A 6 31.49 -1.79 -7.25
C LEU A 6 30.55 -2.85 -6.64
N LEU A 7 31.04 -3.64 -5.68
CA LEU A 7 30.22 -4.63 -4.97
C LEU A 7 29.18 -3.96 -4.05
N PHE A 8 29.52 -2.83 -3.43
CA PHE A 8 28.57 -2.06 -2.61
C PHE A 8 27.47 -1.41 -3.45
N SER A 9 27.77 -0.97 -4.68
CA SER A 9 26.76 -0.42 -5.60
C SER A 9 25.80 -1.47 -6.18
N LEU A 10 26.22 -2.73 -6.30
CA LEU A 10 25.37 -3.82 -6.80
C LEU A 10 24.35 -4.32 -5.76
N PHE A 11 24.64 -4.15 -4.47
CA PHE A 11 23.76 -4.60 -3.38
C PHE A 11 22.54 -3.69 -3.15
N ILE A 12 22.57 -2.44 -3.64
CA ILE A 12 21.49 -1.46 -3.42
C ILE A 12 20.36 -1.59 -4.46
N CYS A 13 20.66 -2.11 -5.67
CA CYS A 13 19.67 -2.17 -6.74
C CYS A 13 18.65 -3.32 -6.63
N THR A 14 18.91 -4.37 -5.84
CA THR A 14 17.99 -5.52 -5.74
C THR A 14 16.77 -5.26 -4.85
N GLY A 15 16.81 -4.23 -4.00
CA GLY A 15 15.70 -3.87 -3.09
C GLY A 15 14.57 -3.05 -3.72
N LEU A 16 14.82 -2.36 -4.85
CA LEU A 16 13.86 -1.42 -5.44
C LEU A 16 12.73 -2.11 -6.23
N PHE A 17 12.96 -3.32 -6.74
CA PHE A 17 11.97 -4.04 -7.56
C PHE A 17 10.94 -4.82 -6.75
N SER A 18 11.02 -4.79 -5.42
CA SER A 18 10.13 -5.56 -4.56
C SER A 18 8.93 -4.79 -4.02
N GLN A 19 8.86 -3.47 -4.26
CA GLN A 19 7.79 -2.61 -3.76
C GLN A 19 6.67 -2.51 -4.79
N ASP A 20 5.44 -2.82 -4.39
CA ASP A 20 4.25 -2.58 -5.23
C ASP A 20 3.56 -1.30 -4.73
N THR A 21 3.68 -0.23 -5.51
CA THR A 21 3.03 1.06 -5.24
C THR A 21 1.90 1.36 -6.22
N THR A 22 1.46 0.36 -6.99
CA THR A 22 0.53 0.54 -8.12
C THR A 22 -0.81 1.07 -7.64
N ASP A 23 -1.36 0.53 -6.55
CA ASP A 23 -2.65 0.99 -6.01
C ASP A 23 -2.56 2.38 -5.41
N ALA A 24 -1.50 2.69 -4.65
CA ALA A 24 -1.31 4.03 -4.10
C ALA A 24 -1.17 5.08 -5.22
N SER A 25 -0.39 4.76 -6.27
CA SER A 25 -0.23 5.63 -7.44
C SER A 25 -1.55 5.85 -8.18
N ARG A 26 -2.28 4.77 -8.46
CA ARG A 26 -3.60 4.84 -9.11
C ARG A 26 -4.58 5.67 -8.29
N LEU A 27 -4.65 5.45 -6.98
CA LEU A 27 -5.58 6.16 -6.10
C LEU A 27 -5.22 7.63 -5.93
N ARG A 28 -3.93 7.98 -5.92
CA ARG A 28 -3.46 9.38 -5.91
C ARG A 28 -3.91 10.16 -7.15
N MET A 29 -4.03 9.51 -8.31
CA MET A 29 -4.45 10.14 -9.57
C MET A 29 -5.97 10.29 -9.73
N MET A 30 -6.77 9.89 -8.73
CA MET A 30 -8.23 10.01 -8.81
C MET A 30 -8.66 11.49 -8.83
N SER A 31 -9.67 11.83 -9.63
CA SER A 31 -10.09 13.22 -9.84
C SER A 31 -10.48 13.99 -8.57
N TYR A 32 -11.02 13.30 -7.55
CA TYR A 32 -11.36 13.90 -6.26
C TYR A 32 -10.13 14.24 -5.41
N MET A 33 -8.95 13.70 -5.72
CA MET A 33 -7.72 13.98 -4.98
C MET A 33 -7.16 15.38 -5.26
N LYS A 34 -7.68 16.11 -6.25
CA LYS A 34 -7.34 17.53 -6.46
C LYS A 34 -7.66 18.43 -5.26
N TYR A 35 -8.48 17.94 -4.32
CA TYR A 35 -8.84 18.65 -3.09
C TYR A 35 -7.92 18.31 -1.91
N SER A 36 -6.92 17.42 -2.06
CA SER A 36 -6.08 16.93 -0.96
C SER A 36 -5.49 18.03 -0.09
N ASP A 37 -5.07 19.13 -0.70
CA ASP A 37 -4.39 20.23 -0.01
C ASP A 37 -5.36 21.15 0.74
N GLN A 38 -6.66 20.99 0.51
CA GLN A 38 -7.73 21.80 1.10
C GLN A 38 -8.44 21.06 2.25
N VAL A 39 -8.25 19.74 2.36
CA VAL A 39 -8.93 18.90 3.35
C VAL A 39 -8.08 18.76 4.61
N LYS A 40 -8.71 18.97 5.77
CA LYS A 40 -8.12 18.72 7.09
C LYS A 40 -8.59 17.37 7.64
N CYS A 41 -7.70 16.38 7.62
CA CYS A 41 -8.03 14.99 8.00
C CYS A 41 -7.97 14.70 9.51
N ASP A 42 -7.67 15.70 10.33
CA ASP A 42 -7.62 15.65 11.79
C ASP A 42 -8.96 16.02 12.46
N SER A 43 -9.94 16.54 11.71
CA SER A 43 -11.26 16.89 12.23
C SER A 43 -12.31 15.81 11.95
N GLN A 44 -13.11 15.44 12.95
CA GLN A 44 -14.20 14.46 12.83
C GLN A 44 -15.43 14.98 12.06
N ALA A 45 -15.50 16.28 11.75
CA ALA A 45 -16.56 16.89 10.96
C ALA A 45 -16.08 17.09 9.52
N GLY A 46 -16.61 16.30 8.59
CA GLY A 46 -16.29 16.43 7.16
C GLY A 46 -17.39 15.88 6.27
N SER A 47 -17.51 16.43 5.08
CA SER A 47 -18.33 15.92 3.99
C SER A 47 -17.88 14.52 3.53
N THR A 48 -18.74 13.80 2.80
CA THR A 48 -18.38 12.49 2.23
C THR A 48 -17.22 12.59 1.22
N LEU A 49 -17.04 13.75 0.59
CA LEU A 49 -15.89 14.01 -0.28
C LEU A 49 -14.60 14.12 0.53
N GLU A 50 -14.59 14.92 1.59
CA GLU A 50 -13.44 15.08 2.49
C GLU A 50 -13.06 13.75 3.14
N MET A 51 -14.05 12.99 3.63
CA MET A 51 -13.83 11.64 4.17
C MET A 51 -13.13 10.74 3.15
N ARG A 52 -13.58 10.77 1.89
CA ARG A 52 -12.99 9.97 0.82
C ARG A 52 -11.54 10.39 0.50
N VAL A 53 -11.26 11.69 0.51
CA VAL A 53 -9.89 12.22 0.34
C VAL A 53 -9.00 11.74 1.48
N CYS A 54 -9.45 11.85 2.73
CA CYS A 54 -8.69 11.45 3.90
C CYS A 54 -8.37 9.96 3.93
N LEU A 55 -9.37 9.11 3.64
CA LEU A 55 -9.16 7.67 3.53
C LEU A 55 -8.19 7.31 2.40
N ASN A 56 -8.15 8.07 1.31
CA ASN A 56 -7.17 7.84 0.25
C ASN A 56 -5.75 8.17 0.72
N LEU A 57 -5.55 9.32 1.39
CA LEU A 57 -4.26 9.68 1.99
C LEU A 57 -3.83 8.65 3.05
N GLU A 58 -4.76 8.18 3.88
CA GLU A 58 -4.53 7.14 4.87
C GLU A 58 -4.12 5.82 4.22
N PHE A 59 -4.80 5.41 3.14
CA PHE A 59 -4.40 4.24 2.37
C PHE A 59 -2.99 4.38 1.80
N GLN A 60 -2.65 5.54 1.21
CA GLN A 60 -1.29 5.78 0.69
C GLN A 60 -0.23 5.65 1.78
N LYS A 61 -0.53 6.14 3.00
CA LYS A 61 0.35 5.98 4.16
C LYS A 61 0.47 4.50 4.56
N ALA A 62 -0.64 3.78 4.64
CA ALA A 62 -0.64 2.35 4.98
C ALA A 62 0.14 1.53 3.94
N ASP A 63 -0.06 1.78 2.64
CA ASP A 63 0.64 1.10 1.55
C ASP A 63 2.16 1.38 1.57
N SER A 64 2.56 2.61 1.92
CA SER A 64 3.98 2.95 2.13
C SER A 64 4.58 2.18 3.31
N ILE A 65 3.85 2.04 4.41
CA ILE A 65 4.31 1.28 5.59
C ILE A 65 4.40 -0.21 5.25
N LEU A 66 3.41 -0.75 4.52
CA LEU A 66 3.42 -2.13 4.04
C LEU A 66 4.67 -2.40 3.20
N ASN A 67 4.95 -1.57 2.21
CA ASN A 67 6.11 -1.74 1.34
C ASN A 67 7.43 -1.68 2.12
N ALA A 68 7.58 -0.75 3.06
CA ALA A 68 8.76 -0.69 3.92
C ALA A 68 8.89 -1.95 4.81
N THR A 69 7.79 -2.38 5.43
CA THR A 69 7.75 -3.59 6.27
C THR A 69 8.12 -4.84 5.45
N PHE A 70 7.60 -4.94 4.24
CA PHE A 70 7.88 -6.04 3.33
C PHE A 70 9.36 -6.12 2.94
N VAL A 71 9.97 -4.99 2.60
CA VAL A 71 11.41 -4.93 2.30
C VAL A 71 12.24 -5.37 3.50
N LEU A 72 11.91 -4.90 4.71
CA LEU A 72 12.60 -5.33 5.93
C LEU A 72 12.46 -6.84 6.18
N LYS A 73 11.27 -7.39 5.91
CA LYS A 73 11.00 -8.83 6.04
C LYS A 73 11.81 -9.70 5.09
N LEU A 74 12.20 -9.16 3.93
CA LEU A 74 13.00 -9.90 2.94
C LEU A 74 14.49 -9.99 3.30
N ILE A 75 15.03 -9.02 4.05
CA ILE A 75 16.47 -8.92 4.37
C ILE A 75 17.06 -10.22 4.97
N PRO A 76 16.44 -10.87 5.97
CA PRO A 76 17.03 -12.06 6.58
C PRO A 76 16.81 -13.35 5.78
N LEU A 77 16.04 -13.31 4.68
CA LEU A 77 15.64 -14.51 3.95
C LEU A 77 16.65 -14.88 2.85
N SER A 78 16.78 -16.18 2.58
CA SER A 78 17.50 -16.66 1.40
C SER A 78 16.81 -16.24 0.10
N ASP A 79 17.53 -16.21 -1.02
CA ASP A 79 16.97 -15.80 -2.32
C ASP A 79 15.75 -16.63 -2.74
N SER A 80 15.73 -17.93 -2.42
CA SER A 80 14.58 -18.79 -2.72
C SER A 80 13.36 -18.38 -1.89
N LEU A 81 13.53 -18.12 -0.60
CA LEU A 81 12.45 -17.68 0.29
C LEU A 81 11.98 -16.26 -0.06
N GLN A 82 12.89 -15.37 -0.43
CA GLN A 82 12.53 -14.04 -0.94
C GLN A 82 11.68 -14.14 -2.20
N THR A 83 12.01 -15.05 -3.11
CA THR A 83 11.25 -15.26 -4.36
C THR A 83 9.83 -15.74 -4.06
N VAL A 84 9.69 -16.72 -3.18
CA VAL A 84 8.38 -17.23 -2.73
C VAL A 84 7.57 -16.09 -2.09
N LEU A 85 8.16 -15.38 -1.14
CA LEU A 85 7.45 -14.31 -0.41
C LEU A 85 7.06 -13.13 -1.34
N LYS A 86 7.85 -12.82 -2.37
CA LYS A 86 7.49 -11.84 -3.41
C LYS A 86 6.29 -12.28 -4.24
N GLN A 87 6.21 -13.55 -4.62
CA GLN A 87 5.06 -14.10 -5.36
C GLN A 87 3.78 -14.10 -4.51
N GLU A 88 3.90 -14.49 -3.24
CA GLU A 88 2.79 -14.40 -2.28
C GLU A 88 2.31 -12.96 -2.11
N GLN A 89 3.24 -12.01 -1.99
CA GLN A 89 2.89 -10.59 -1.84
C GLN A 89 2.18 -10.04 -3.07
N ALA A 90 2.65 -10.37 -4.28
CA ALA A 90 1.97 -9.97 -5.52
C ALA A 90 0.53 -10.52 -5.59
N SER A 91 0.36 -11.79 -5.20
CA SER A 91 -0.96 -12.45 -5.16
C SER A 91 -1.88 -11.79 -4.12
N TRP A 92 -1.33 -11.46 -2.95
CA TRP A 92 -2.04 -10.77 -1.88
C TRP A 92 -2.49 -9.35 -2.30
N VAL A 93 -1.68 -8.60 -3.05
CA VAL A 93 -2.07 -7.26 -3.55
C VAL A 93 -3.28 -7.35 -4.48
N LEU A 94 -3.30 -8.36 -5.36
CA LEU A 94 -4.45 -8.61 -6.23
C LEU A 94 -5.70 -8.98 -5.41
N GLU A 95 -5.55 -9.86 -4.42
CA GLU A 95 -6.66 -10.28 -3.57
C GLU A 95 -7.23 -9.11 -2.78
N ARG A 96 -6.38 -8.31 -2.12
CA ARG A 96 -6.80 -7.07 -1.44
C ARG A 96 -7.72 -6.23 -2.33
N ARG A 97 -7.31 -6.02 -3.59
CA ARG A 97 -8.10 -5.21 -4.54
C ARG A 97 -9.45 -5.84 -4.86
N ASN A 98 -9.50 -7.16 -5.00
CA ASN A 98 -10.73 -7.90 -5.31
C ASN A 98 -11.68 -7.93 -4.11
N THR A 99 -11.17 -8.25 -2.92
CA THR A 99 -11.92 -8.23 -1.67
C THR A 99 -12.53 -6.84 -1.44
N SER A 100 -11.74 -5.77 -1.56
CA SER A 100 -12.27 -4.41 -1.36
C SER A 100 -13.30 -3.99 -2.40
N LYS A 101 -13.19 -4.46 -3.65
CA LYS A 101 -14.23 -4.25 -4.66
C LYS A 101 -15.53 -4.95 -4.26
N GLU A 102 -15.43 -6.21 -3.82
CA GLU A 102 -16.59 -7.00 -3.39
C GLU A 102 -17.29 -6.35 -2.21
N GLU A 103 -16.55 -6.00 -1.16
CA GLU A 103 -17.10 -5.34 0.04
C GLU A 103 -17.79 -4.00 -0.28
N SER A 104 -17.34 -3.30 -1.33
CA SER A 104 -17.93 -2.03 -1.77
C SER A 104 -19.12 -2.17 -2.73
N ARG A 105 -19.45 -3.38 -3.21
CA ARG A 105 -20.38 -3.61 -4.34
C ARG A 105 -21.79 -3.05 -4.12
N GLY A 106 -22.28 -3.05 -2.88
CA GLY A 106 -23.63 -2.57 -2.53
C GLY A 106 -23.78 -1.04 -2.47
N PHE A 107 -22.69 -0.29 -2.64
CA PHE A 107 -22.68 1.16 -2.46
C PHE A 107 -22.53 1.89 -3.79
N SER A 108 -22.80 3.20 -3.80
CA SER A 108 -22.64 4.04 -4.99
C SER A 108 -22.03 5.41 -4.65
N GLY A 109 -21.61 6.15 -5.67
CA GLY A 109 -21.06 7.50 -5.53
C GLY A 109 -19.86 7.58 -4.60
N ASN A 110 -19.84 8.58 -3.71
CA ASN A 110 -18.76 8.73 -2.73
C ASN A 110 -18.75 7.61 -1.69
N MET A 111 -19.92 7.06 -1.34
CA MET A 111 -20.02 5.98 -0.36
C MET A 111 -19.32 4.72 -0.84
N LEU A 112 -19.44 4.36 -2.12
CA LEU A 112 -18.65 3.28 -2.74
C LEU A 112 -17.16 3.51 -2.52
N GLY A 113 -16.67 4.70 -2.82
CA GLY A 113 -15.26 5.04 -2.66
C GLY A 113 -14.78 4.95 -1.21
N ILE A 114 -15.60 5.39 -0.25
CA ILE A 114 -15.31 5.32 1.18
C ILE A 114 -15.19 3.85 1.62
N MET A 115 -16.20 3.03 1.32
CA MET A 115 -16.22 1.60 1.72
C MET A 115 -15.06 0.84 1.09
N TYR A 116 -14.77 1.09 -0.19
CA TYR A 116 -13.61 0.52 -0.88
C TYR A 116 -12.29 0.90 -0.18
N LEU A 117 -12.08 2.17 0.15
CA LEU A 117 -10.84 2.64 0.77
C LEU A 117 -10.68 2.10 2.21
N GLN A 118 -11.75 2.07 3.00
CA GLN A 118 -11.73 1.48 4.33
C GLN A 118 -11.30 0.01 4.29
N SER A 119 -11.89 -0.77 3.39
CA SER A 119 -11.49 -2.16 3.16
C SER A 119 -10.00 -2.29 2.80
N MET A 120 -9.53 -1.47 1.83
CA MET A 120 -8.13 -1.47 1.40
C MET A 120 -7.17 -1.17 2.56
N ILE A 121 -7.52 -0.22 3.44
CA ILE A 121 -6.73 0.14 4.63
C ILE A 121 -6.69 -1.02 5.62
N GLU A 122 -7.84 -1.57 5.99
CA GLU A 122 -7.93 -2.61 7.02
C GLU A 122 -7.21 -3.90 6.60
N ILE A 123 -7.39 -4.33 5.35
CA ILE A 123 -6.66 -5.47 4.80
C ILE A 123 -5.15 -5.19 4.81
N THR A 124 -4.73 -3.98 4.42
CA THR A 124 -3.32 -3.58 4.41
C THR A 124 -2.71 -3.57 5.82
N ARG A 125 -3.43 -3.05 6.83
CA ARG A 125 -3.01 -3.08 8.22
C ARG A 125 -2.79 -4.50 8.74
N LYS A 126 -3.74 -5.40 8.47
CA LYS A 126 -3.63 -6.81 8.86
C LYS A 126 -2.39 -7.48 8.25
N ARG A 127 -2.07 -7.16 6.99
CA ARG A 127 -0.87 -7.70 6.35
C ARG A 127 0.42 -7.13 6.94
N ILE A 128 0.44 -5.84 7.29
CA ILE A 128 1.58 -5.23 8.00
C ILE A 128 1.86 -5.99 9.29
N GLU A 129 0.84 -6.26 10.11
CA GLU A 129 1.03 -6.99 11.36
C GLU A 129 1.48 -8.44 11.11
N ALA A 130 0.87 -9.15 10.15
CA ALA A 130 1.30 -10.50 9.78
C ALA A 130 2.77 -10.57 9.31
N LEU A 131 3.26 -9.54 8.61
CA LEU A 131 4.67 -9.48 8.18
C LEU A 131 5.63 -9.18 9.33
N LYS A 132 5.17 -8.55 10.41
CA LYS A 132 5.98 -8.28 11.62
C LYS A 132 6.03 -9.47 12.58
N GLU A 133 4.94 -10.24 12.66
CA GLU A 133 4.80 -11.37 13.61
C GLU A 133 5.39 -12.68 13.09
N SER A 134 5.52 -12.84 11.77
CA SER A 134 6.19 -13.98 11.14
C SER A 134 7.71 -13.85 11.17
#